data_AF-A0A090VDT4-F1
#
_entry.id   AF-A0A090VDT4-F1
#
_cell.length_a   1.000
_cell.length_b   1.000
_cell.length_c   1.000
_cell.angle_alpha   90.00
_cell.angle_beta   90.00
_cell.angle_gamma   90.00
#
_symmetry.space_group_name_H-M   'P 1'
#
loop_
_entity.id
_entity.type
_entity.pdbx_description
1 polymer ?
#
loop_
_entity_poly.entity_id
_entity_poly.type
_entity_poly.pdbx_seq_one_letter_code
_entity_poly.pdbx_strand_id
1 'polypeptide(L)' 'MKKKTTIKDIANVLNISAAAVSKALHDDSRISDKTKKAVKQVAKNLNYQLTI' A
#
# COMPACT_ATOMS: atom_id res chain seq x y z
N MET A 1 -19.21 -5.58 10.38
CA MET A 1 -17.91 -4.97 10.76
C MET A 1 -17.19 -4.57 9.48
N LYS A 2 -16.97 -3.26 9.21
CA LYS A 2 -16.24 -2.82 8.01
C LYS A 2 -14.79 -3.28 8.12
N LYS A 3 -14.35 -4.23 7.28
CA LYS A 3 -12.95 -4.63 7.20
C LYS A 3 -12.15 -3.39 6.78
N LYS A 4 -11.39 -2.83 7.72
CA LYS A 4 -10.40 -1.80 7.41
C LYS A 4 -9.33 -2.48 6.57
N THR A 5 -9.14 -2.00 5.35
CA THR A 5 -8.00 -2.41 4.53
C THR A 5 -6.72 -2.10 5.30
N THR A 6 -5.94 -3.13 5.61
CA THR A 6 -4.70 -3.01 6.36
C THR A 6 -3.50 -2.98 5.42
N ILE A 7 -2.35 -2.53 5.94
CA ILE A 7 -1.06 -2.62 5.24
C ILE A 7 -0.77 -4.07 4.80
N LYS A 8 -1.25 -5.05 5.58
CA LYS A 8 -1.13 -6.48 5.26
C LYS A 8 -1.93 -6.88 4.01
N ASP A 9 -3.10 -6.29 3.79
CA ASP A 9 -3.90 -6.56 2.59
C ASP A 9 -3.19 -6.07 1.33
N ILE A 10 -2.61 -4.86 1.40
CA ILE A 10 -1.80 -4.30 0.30
C ILE A 10 -0.55 -5.17 0.06
N ALA A 11 0.10 -5.63 1.14
CA ALA A 11 1.26 -6.51 1.09
C ALA A 11 0.94 -7.84 0.38
N ASN A 12 -0.21 -8.43 0.70
CA ASN A 12 -0.68 -9.66 0.08
C ASN A 12 -0.98 -9.49 -1.42
N VAL A 13 -1.65 -8.40 -1.81
CA VAL A 13 -1.97 -8.11 -3.22
C VAL A 13 -0.70 -7.89 -4.05
N LEU A 14 0.27 -7.17 -3.50
CA LEU A 14 1.53 -6.86 -4.19
C LEU A 14 2.60 -7.94 -4.02
N ASN A 15 2.32 -8.99 -3.25
CA ASN A 15 3.25 -10.06 -2.90
C ASN A 15 4.58 -9.53 -2.32
N ILE A 16 4.50 -8.50 -1.48
CA ILE A 16 5.66 -7.88 -0.80
C ILE A 16 5.47 -7.90 0.71
N SER A 17 6.53 -7.65 1.47
CA SER A 17 6.42 -7.58 2.92
C SER A 17 5.67 -6.33 3.39
N ALA A 18 4.95 -6.43 4.51
CA ALA A 18 4.30 -5.27 5.13
C ALA A 18 5.31 -4.14 5.46
N ALA A 19 6.56 -4.50 5.74
CA ALA A 19 7.65 -3.54 5.93
C ALA A 19 8.00 -2.79 4.63
N ALA A 20 7.96 -3.47 3.47
CA ALA A 20 8.15 -2.83 2.17
C ALA A 20 6.98 -1.90 1.82
N VAL A 21 5.73 -2.30 2.11
CA VAL A 21 4.56 -1.42 1.96
C VAL A 21 4.68 -0.19 2.86
N SER A 22 5.06 -0.36 4.13
CA SER A 22 5.27 0.75 5.07
C SER A 22 6.34 1.73 4.55
N LYS A 23 7.49 1.21 4.11
CA LYS A 23 8.56 2.02 3.51
C LYS A 23 8.13 2.71 2.22
N ALA A 24 7.35 2.04 1.38
CA ALA A 24 6.81 2.61 0.15
C ALA A 24 5.82 3.76 0.41
N LEU A 25 5.01 3.66 1.48
CA LEU A 25 4.10 4.72 1.93
C LEU A 25 4.85 5.91 2.54
N HIS A 26 5.98 5.68 3.19
CA HIS A 26 6.85 6.72 3.74
C HIS A 26 7.86 7.30 2.73
N ASP A 27 7.72 6.95 1.45
CA ASP A 27 8.60 7.41 0.37
C ASP A 27 10.10 7.06 0.57
N ASP A 28 10.40 5.96 1.27
CA ASP A 28 11.78 5.49 1.51
C ASP A 28 12.54 5.30 0.19
N SER A 29 13.76 5.84 0.13
CA SER A 29 14.63 5.83 -1.05
C SER A 29 15.11 4.43 -1.45
N ARG A 30 14.99 3.43 -0.56
CA ARG A 30 15.31 2.02 -0.85
C ARG A 30 14.23 1.31 -1.67
N ILE A 31 13.05 1.89 -1.79
CA ILE A 31 11.94 1.32 -2.57
C ILE A 31 11.90 1.98 -3.94
N SER A 32 11.89 1.17 -4.99
CA SER A 32 11.74 1.67 -6.36
C SER A 32 10.42 2.42 -6.53
N ASP A 33 10.43 3.50 -7.32
CA ASP A 33 9.24 4.28 -7.66
C ASP A 33 8.12 3.43 -8.27
N LYS A 34 8.48 2.35 -8.98
CA LYS A 34 7.51 1.38 -9.50
C LYS A 34 6.69 0.75 -8.38
N THR A 35 7.35 0.31 -7.32
CA THR A 35 6.70 -0.29 -6.14
C THR A 35 5.92 0.75 -5.34
N LYS A 36 6.45 1.97 -5.19
CA LYS A 36 5.72 3.08 -4.54
C LYS A 36 4.41 3.39 -5.26
N LYS A 37 4.44 3.47 -6.60
CA LYS A 37 3.23 3.67 -7.42
C LYS A 37 2.26 2.52 -7.26
N ALA A 38 2.74 1.27 -7.34
CA ALA A 38 1.89 0.08 -7.17
C ALA A 38 1.21 0.05 -5.79
N VAL A 39 1.94 0.36 -4.70
CA VAL A 39 1.41 0.47 -3.33
C VAL A 39 0.34 1.55 -3.24
N LYS A 40 0.62 2.76 -3.75
CA LYS A 40 -0.34 3.88 -3.76
C LYS A 40 -1.60 3.54 -4.58
N GLN A 41 -1.46 2.81 -5.68
CA GLN A 41 -2.55 2.41 -6.57
C GLN A 41 -3.41 1.30 -5.96
N VAL A 42 -2.80 0.29 -5.35
CA VAL A 42 -3.51 -0.78 -4.62
C VAL A 42 -4.22 -0.23 -3.38
N ALA A 43 -3.58 0.69 -2.65
CA ALA A 43 -4.23 1.40 -1.54
C ALA A 43 -5.47 2.17 -2.01
N LYS A 44 -5.39 2.91 -3.13
CA LYS A 44 -6.55 3.59 -3.75
C LYS A 44 -7.64 2.59 -4.18
N ASN A 45 -7.26 1.49 -4.84
CA ASN A 45 -8.20 0.50 -5.35
C ASN A 45 -8.93 -0.29 -4.25
N LEU A 46 -8.26 -0.59 -3.14
CA LEU A 46 -8.84 -1.32 -2.01
C LEU A 46 -9.78 -0.47 -1.13
N ASN A 47 -10.35 0.63 -1.65
CA ASN A 47 -11.23 1.51 -0.88
C ASN A 47 -10.53 2.16 0.31
N TYR A 48 -9.30 2.65 0.14
CA TYR A 48 -8.87 3.80 0.95
C TYR A 48 -9.75 4.97 0.52
N GLN A 49 -10.93 5.09 1.13
CA GLN A 49 -11.84 6.22 0.96
C GLN A 49 -11.08 7.46 1.39
N LEU A 50 -10.41 8.11 0.44
CA LEU A 50 -10.27 9.55 0.48
C LEU A 50 -11.69 10.08 0.21
N THR A 51 -12.49 10.18 1.26
CA THR A 51 -13.67 11.02 1.22
C THR A 51 -13.15 12.44 1.02
N ILE A 52 -13.28 12.89 -0.23
CA ILE A 52 -13.24 14.31 -0.63
C ILE A 52 -14.34 15.08 0.09
#